data_AF-A0A2A2Y3J6-F1
#
_entry.id   AF-A0A2A2Y3J6-F1
#
_cell.length_a   1.000
_cell.length_b   1.000
_cell.length_c   1.000
_cell.angle_alpha   90.00
_cell.angle_beta   90.00
_cell.angle_gamma   90.00
#
_symmetry.space_group_name_H-M   'P 1'
#
loop_
_entity.id
_entity.type
_entity.pdbx_description
1 polymer ?
#
loop_
_entity_poly.entity_id
_entity_poly.type
_entity_poly.pdbx_seq_one_letter_code
_entity_poly.pdbx_strand_id
1 'polypeptide(L)'
;MPRWFLTPLLALCATLASAQDGKLLYEQNCAACHLPDQMVVGPSLIEITKLYEKKPKEFVAWSVKPMKKRNGVIEMPSMAHLGEANLLAVHQHMITAAKGLKEKPAVTKDPLARPARRPEIQRMFLPNVGPAAIAVALPGDLNYTFDAGDCRLRTVWRGDFLDCWAYYKSNGKAVATPLGMTLWQLPADESLQKRVKFLGYSVDAAGLPTFEYERDGAQFREKIVAEGKTLVRRFEVTTTKPVTFTLDDATTSSAGIVRNNTLTLTPAEAKSFTLTLRLP
;
A
#
# COMPACT_ATOMS: atom_id res chain seq x y z
N MET A 1 -57.08 73.82 12.22
CA MET A 1 -55.98 73.55 13.18
C MET A 1 -56.61 72.81 14.36
N PRO A 2 -56.10 71.65 14.83
CA PRO A 2 -54.70 71.40 15.16
C PRO A 2 -54.09 70.13 14.52
N ARG A 3 -52.75 70.13 14.47
CA ARG A 3 -51.86 69.04 14.05
C ARG A 3 -51.84 67.93 15.11
N TRP A 4 -51.99 66.67 14.67
CA TRP A 4 -51.58 65.50 15.44
C TRP A 4 -50.40 64.85 14.72
N PHE A 5 -49.26 64.83 15.40
CA PHE A 5 -48.02 64.23 14.92
C PHE A 5 -48.16 62.70 14.88
N LEU A 6 -48.03 62.11 13.69
CA LEU A 6 -47.69 60.69 13.55
C LEU A 6 -46.18 60.54 13.79
N THR A 7 -45.79 59.94 14.90
CA THR A 7 -44.47 59.33 15.05
C THR A 7 -44.51 57.94 14.42
N PRO A 8 -43.75 57.66 13.34
CA PRO A 8 -43.61 56.30 12.86
C PRO A 8 -42.67 55.55 13.80
N LEU A 9 -43.20 54.52 14.45
CA LEU A 9 -42.39 53.57 15.20
C LEU A 9 -41.58 52.75 14.17
N LEU A 10 -40.31 53.11 13.95
CA LEU A 10 -39.40 52.26 13.18
C LEU A 10 -39.16 50.97 13.96
N ALA A 11 -39.82 49.88 13.55
CA ALA A 11 -39.47 48.54 13.98
C ALA A 11 -38.13 48.15 13.34
N LEU A 12 -37.07 48.17 14.16
CA LEU A 12 -35.77 47.64 13.78
C LEU A 12 -35.88 46.11 13.69
N CYS A 13 -36.16 45.61 12.48
CA CYS A 13 -36.16 44.18 12.22
C CYS A 13 -34.69 43.73 12.18
N ALA A 14 -34.17 43.25 13.31
CA ALA A 14 -32.88 42.60 13.37
C ALA A 14 -32.93 41.35 12.49
N THR A 15 -32.20 41.36 11.38
CA THR A 15 -31.96 40.16 10.56
C THR A 15 -31.17 39.17 11.39
N LEU A 16 -31.86 38.23 12.05
CA LEU A 16 -31.23 37.02 12.57
C LEU A 16 -30.65 36.28 11.37
N ALA A 17 -29.32 36.30 11.23
CA ALA A 17 -28.62 35.45 10.29
C ALA A 17 -28.95 33.99 10.65
N SER A 18 -29.87 33.38 9.90
CA SER A 18 -30.19 31.96 10.04
C SER A 18 -28.94 31.16 9.71
N ALA A 19 -28.47 30.34 10.64
CA ALA A 19 -27.42 29.38 10.36
C ALA A 19 -27.88 28.46 9.20
N GLN A 20 -26.97 28.16 8.27
CA GLN A 20 -27.22 27.16 7.24
C GLN A 20 -27.25 25.75 7.88
N ASP A 21 -27.77 24.76 7.14
CA ASP A 21 -27.83 23.37 7.63
C ASP A 21 -26.43 22.86 8.03
N GLY A 22 -26.26 22.55 9.32
CA GLY A 22 -25.00 22.09 9.89
C GLY A 22 -24.49 20.80 9.27
N LYS A 23 -25.37 19.92 8.77
CA LYS A 23 -24.98 18.71 8.05
C LYS A 23 -24.33 19.05 6.71
N LEU A 24 -24.99 19.91 5.92
CA LEU A 24 -24.47 20.33 4.63
C LEU A 24 -23.12 21.05 4.77
N LEU A 25 -23.02 21.96 5.75
CA LEU A 25 -21.77 22.67 6.05
C LEU A 25 -20.65 21.70 6.44
N TYR A 26 -20.96 20.68 7.25
CA TYR A 26 -20.00 19.65 7.62
C TYR A 26 -19.53 18.83 6.42
N GLU A 27 -20.46 18.38 5.57
CA GLU A 27 -20.16 17.58 4.38
C GLU A 27 -19.25 18.34 3.41
N GLN A 28 -19.49 19.64 3.24
CA GLN A 28 -18.73 20.49 2.32
C GLN A 28 -17.34 20.88 2.83
N ASN A 29 -17.16 21.02 4.15
CA ASN A 29 -15.97 21.67 4.71
C ASN A 29 -15.15 20.78 5.65
N CYS A 30 -15.73 19.72 6.22
CA CYS A 30 -15.13 18.97 7.32
C CYS A 30 -14.99 17.47 7.04
N ALA A 31 -15.94 16.88 6.32
CA ALA A 31 -16.04 15.43 6.15
C ALA A 31 -14.84 14.77 5.42
N ALA A 32 -14.06 15.54 4.66
CA ALA A 32 -12.85 15.03 4.02
C ALA A 32 -11.72 14.72 5.02
N CYS A 33 -11.69 15.43 6.14
CA CYS A 33 -10.60 15.32 7.13
C CYS A 33 -11.05 14.71 8.45
N HIS A 34 -12.33 14.81 8.78
CA HIS A 34 -12.91 14.34 10.03
C HIS A 34 -13.96 13.29 9.71
N LEU A 35 -13.80 12.08 10.25
CA LEU A 35 -14.82 11.03 10.16
C LEU A 35 -15.53 10.85 11.50
N PRO A 36 -16.76 10.30 11.51
CA PRO A 36 -17.50 10.13 12.74
C PRO A 36 -16.77 9.32 13.82
N ASP A 37 -16.17 8.21 13.43
CA ASP A 37 -15.70 7.16 14.35
C ASP A 37 -14.20 6.87 14.28
N GLN A 38 -13.42 7.58 13.46
CA GLN A 38 -11.99 7.33 13.31
C GLN A 38 -11.20 8.54 12.87
N MET A 39 -9.91 8.54 13.23
CA MET A 39 -8.94 9.51 12.75
C MET A 39 -8.47 9.16 11.32
N VAL A 40 -8.47 10.16 10.43
CA VAL A 40 -7.89 10.02 9.08
C VAL A 40 -6.82 11.08 8.84
N VAL A 41 -7.24 12.34 8.78
CA VAL A 41 -6.36 13.51 8.68
C VAL A 41 -6.46 14.29 9.98
N GLY A 42 -7.68 14.62 10.39
CA GLY A 42 -8.01 15.17 11.70
C GLY A 42 -8.60 14.11 12.63
N PRO A 43 -8.78 14.44 13.92
CA PRO A 43 -9.43 13.58 14.90
C PRO A 43 -10.87 13.24 14.50
N SER A 44 -11.40 12.14 15.06
CA SER A 44 -12.79 11.73 14.86
C SER A 44 -13.78 12.70 15.52
N LEU A 45 -15.04 12.63 15.10
CA LEU A 45 -16.10 13.39 15.75
C LEU A 45 -16.34 12.97 17.20
N ILE A 46 -16.10 11.69 17.54
CA ILE A 46 -16.13 11.21 18.94
C ILE A 46 -15.08 11.96 19.78
N GLU A 47 -13.87 12.09 19.29
CA GLU A 47 -12.80 12.80 19.99
C GLU A 47 -13.07 14.30 20.08
N ILE A 48 -13.53 14.93 18.99
CA ILE A 48 -13.92 16.34 18.97
C ILE A 48 -15.04 16.60 19.98
N THR A 49 -16.03 15.72 20.05
CA THR A 49 -17.14 15.80 21.01
C THR A 49 -16.62 15.77 22.44
N LYS A 50 -15.69 14.86 22.78
CA LYS A 50 -15.07 14.83 24.13
C LYS A 50 -14.40 16.15 24.52
N LEU A 51 -13.81 16.85 23.56
CA LEU A 51 -13.11 18.11 23.80
C LEU A 51 -14.06 19.30 23.89
N TYR A 52 -15.11 19.33 23.06
CA TYR A 52 -15.86 20.53 22.76
C TYR A 52 -17.37 20.46 23.01
N GLU A 53 -17.95 19.31 23.40
CA GLU A 53 -19.40 19.16 23.58
C GLU A 53 -20.02 20.28 24.44
N LYS A 54 -19.37 20.58 25.57
CA LYS A 54 -19.81 21.62 26.52
C LYS A 54 -19.14 22.98 26.30
N LYS A 55 -18.38 23.14 25.21
CA LYS A 55 -17.51 24.28 24.95
C LYS A 55 -17.63 24.81 23.51
N PRO A 56 -18.85 25.17 23.05
CA PRO A 56 -19.08 25.60 21.66
C PRO A 56 -18.27 26.85 21.26
N LYS A 57 -18.06 27.80 22.18
CA LYS A 57 -17.23 29.00 21.90
C LYS A 57 -15.75 28.67 21.70
N GLU A 58 -15.22 27.71 22.46
CA GLU A 58 -13.84 27.24 22.28
C GLU A 58 -13.69 26.48 20.95
N PHE A 59 -14.72 25.73 20.53
CA PHE A 59 -14.76 25.08 19.21
C PHE A 59 -14.71 26.11 18.08
N VAL A 60 -15.52 27.18 18.17
CA VAL A 60 -15.51 28.26 17.17
C VAL A 60 -14.14 28.93 17.14
N ALA A 61 -13.60 29.32 18.29
CA ALA A 61 -12.28 29.96 18.36
C ALA A 61 -11.17 29.08 17.75
N TRP A 62 -11.19 27.78 18.06
CA TRP A 62 -10.27 26.80 17.47
C TRP A 62 -10.46 26.66 15.96
N SER A 63 -11.70 26.64 15.49
CA SER A 63 -12.01 26.49 14.06
C SER A 63 -11.59 27.71 13.24
N VAL A 64 -11.65 28.90 13.83
CA VAL A 64 -11.21 30.15 13.19
C VAL A 64 -9.68 30.26 13.20
N LYS A 65 -9.03 29.91 14.31
CA LYS A 65 -7.57 30.03 14.49
C LYS A 65 -6.96 28.72 15.01
N PRO A 66 -6.94 27.66 14.18
CA PRO A 66 -6.29 26.41 14.57
C PRO A 66 -4.78 26.61 14.70
N MET A 67 -4.16 25.72 15.47
CA MET A 67 -2.70 25.66 15.59
C MET A 67 -2.25 24.20 15.54
N LYS A 68 -0.99 23.97 15.20
CA LYS A 68 -0.40 22.63 15.28
C LYS A 68 -0.40 22.13 16.74
N LYS A 69 -1.23 21.12 17.03
CA LYS A 69 -1.40 20.56 18.38
C LYS A 69 -0.67 19.24 18.63
N ARG A 70 -0.39 18.47 17.57
CA ARG A 70 0.11 17.09 17.67
C ARG A 70 1.29 16.86 16.73
N ASN A 71 2.24 16.07 17.21
CA ASN A 71 3.32 15.56 16.36
C ASN A 71 2.76 14.54 15.37
N GLY A 72 3.24 14.58 14.12
CA GLY A 72 2.82 13.65 13.08
C GLY A 72 1.42 13.90 12.47
N VAL A 73 0.74 14.99 12.85
CA VAL A 73 -0.54 15.41 12.27
C VAL A 73 -0.35 16.78 11.61
N ILE A 74 -1.01 16.99 10.47
CA ILE A 74 -1.02 18.31 9.83
C ILE A 74 -1.77 19.33 10.69
N GLU A 75 -1.45 20.61 10.50
CA GLU A 75 -2.23 21.69 11.08
C GLU A 75 -3.59 21.80 10.35
N MET A 76 -4.66 21.95 11.13
CA MET A 76 -6.00 22.12 10.57
C MET A 76 -6.08 23.47 9.84
N PRO A 77 -6.69 23.57 8.65
CA PRO A 77 -6.88 24.85 7.98
C PRO A 77 -7.91 25.72 8.72
N SER A 78 -7.78 27.04 8.59
CA SER A 78 -8.74 27.98 9.17
C SER A 78 -10.11 27.90 8.47
N MET A 79 -11.17 27.81 9.27
CA MET A 79 -12.57 27.82 8.83
C MET A 79 -13.24 29.18 9.10
N ALA A 80 -12.46 30.26 9.19
CA ALA A 80 -12.96 31.61 9.46
C ALA A 80 -14.05 32.08 8.49
N HIS A 81 -13.99 31.63 7.23
CA HIS A 81 -14.93 31.98 6.16
C HIS A 81 -16.38 31.52 6.44
N LEU A 82 -16.60 30.53 7.32
CA LEU A 82 -17.94 30.06 7.65
C LEU A 82 -18.67 31.01 8.61
N GLY A 83 -17.95 31.75 9.45
CA GLY A 83 -18.54 32.58 10.50
C GLY A 83 -19.08 31.79 11.70
N GLU A 84 -19.31 32.48 12.82
CA GLU A 84 -19.66 31.85 14.11
C GLU A 84 -20.96 31.03 14.05
N ALA A 85 -22.04 31.58 13.48
CA ALA A 85 -23.35 30.91 13.44
C ALA A 85 -23.28 29.55 12.71
N ASN A 86 -22.57 29.48 11.59
CA ASN A 86 -22.42 28.25 10.82
C ASN A 86 -21.48 27.26 11.52
N LEU A 87 -20.41 27.73 12.17
CA LEU A 87 -19.53 26.87 12.97
C LEU A 87 -20.26 26.25 14.17
N LEU A 88 -21.19 26.98 14.80
CA LEU A 88 -22.05 26.44 15.85
C LEU A 88 -23.02 25.38 15.30
N ALA A 89 -23.57 25.56 14.09
CA ALA A 89 -24.40 24.55 13.45
C ALA A 89 -23.60 23.28 13.11
N VAL A 90 -22.37 23.43 12.61
CA VAL A 90 -21.44 22.31 12.36
C VAL A 90 -21.12 21.59 13.67
N HIS A 91 -20.82 22.31 14.75
CA HIS A 91 -20.56 21.74 16.08
C HIS A 91 -21.72 20.87 16.57
N GLN A 92 -22.95 21.38 16.48
CA GLN A 92 -24.14 20.64 16.87
C GLN A 92 -24.35 19.38 16.02
N HIS A 93 -24.10 19.48 14.71
CA HIS A 93 -24.12 18.32 13.82
C HIS A 93 -23.07 17.28 14.22
N MET A 94 -21.82 17.70 14.48
CA MET A 94 -20.73 16.81 14.84
C MET A 94 -21.02 16.01 16.12
N ILE A 95 -21.56 16.65 17.16
CA ILE A 95 -21.99 15.97 18.40
C ILE A 95 -23.07 14.95 18.11
N THR A 96 -24.07 15.34 17.31
CA THR A 96 -25.20 14.47 16.97
C THR A 96 -24.72 13.25 16.17
N ALA A 97 -23.84 13.46 15.19
CA ALA A 97 -23.28 12.41 14.34
C ALA A 97 -22.36 11.44 15.11
N ALA A 98 -21.70 11.89 16.18
CA ALA A 98 -20.85 11.05 17.02
C ALA A 98 -21.64 10.22 18.05
N LYS A 99 -22.90 10.57 18.34
CA LYS A 99 -23.67 9.99 19.45
C LYS A 99 -23.84 8.48 19.28
N GLY A 100 -23.39 7.73 20.28
CA GLY A 100 -23.52 6.26 20.30
C GLY A 100 -22.51 5.50 19.44
N LEU A 101 -21.61 6.21 18.72
CA LEU A 101 -20.53 5.57 17.98
C LEU A 101 -19.39 5.16 18.91
N LYS A 102 -18.61 4.16 18.47
CA LYS A 102 -17.39 3.71 19.13
C LYS A 102 -16.20 4.00 18.23
N GLU A 103 -15.11 4.46 18.84
CA GLU A 103 -13.88 4.74 18.11
C GLU A 103 -13.36 3.47 17.44
N LYS A 104 -13.09 3.54 16.14
CA LYS A 104 -12.36 2.50 15.43
C LYS A 104 -10.87 2.73 15.63
N PRO A 105 -10.11 1.67 15.96
CA PRO A 105 -8.67 1.79 16.08
C PRO A 105 -8.06 2.15 14.72
N ALA A 106 -6.94 2.87 14.74
CA ALA A 106 -6.18 3.11 13.54
C ALA A 106 -5.76 1.79 12.89
N VAL A 107 -5.87 1.71 11.57
CA VAL A 107 -5.36 0.58 10.80
C VAL A 107 -3.83 0.60 10.92
N THR A 108 -3.25 -0.50 11.40
CA THR A 108 -1.79 -0.65 11.59
C THR A 108 -1.18 -1.71 10.68
N LYS A 109 -2.02 -2.52 10.03
CA LYS A 109 -1.65 -3.58 9.10
C LYS A 109 -2.59 -3.56 7.92
N ASP A 110 -2.15 -4.07 6.78
CA ASP A 110 -2.98 -4.13 5.58
C ASP A 110 -4.21 -5.01 5.86
N PRO A 111 -5.45 -4.48 5.75
CA PRO A 111 -6.65 -5.28 5.93
C PRO A 111 -6.78 -6.42 4.91
N LEU A 112 -6.04 -6.35 3.81
CA LEU A 112 -5.96 -7.37 2.77
C LEU A 112 -4.77 -8.31 2.95
N ALA A 113 -3.93 -8.14 3.97
CA ALA A 113 -2.90 -9.11 4.33
C ALA A 113 -3.57 -10.42 4.76
N ARG A 114 -3.45 -11.45 3.92
CA ARG A 114 -4.05 -12.77 4.11
C ARG A 114 -3.24 -13.84 3.38
N PRO A 115 -3.45 -15.13 3.67
CA PRO A 115 -3.01 -16.19 2.79
C PRO A 115 -3.56 -15.98 1.38
N ALA A 116 -2.71 -16.12 0.37
CA ALA A 116 -3.14 -16.01 -1.02
C ALA A 116 -4.01 -17.22 -1.37
N ARG A 117 -5.25 -16.97 -1.82
CA ARG A 117 -6.19 -18.06 -2.21
C ARG A 117 -5.94 -18.57 -3.62
N ARG A 118 -5.28 -17.76 -4.43
CA ARG A 118 -4.84 -17.99 -5.80
C ARG A 118 -3.50 -17.29 -5.97
N PRO A 119 -2.76 -17.53 -7.05
CA PRO A 119 -1.60 -16.72 -7.37
C PRO A 119 -1.92 -15.22 -7.34
N GLU A 120 -1.15 -14.46 -6.57
CA GLU A 120 -1.26 -13.01 -6.44
C GLU A 120 0.10 -12.39 -6.76
N ILE A 121 0.11 -11.29 -7.52
CA ILE A 121 1.34 -10.61 -7.96
C ILE A 121 1.30 -9.16 -7.48
N GLN A 122 2.37 -8.73 -6.83
CA GLN A 122 2.49 -7.39 -6.26
C GLN A 122 3.85 -6.78 -6.63
N ARG A 123 3.82 -5.58 -7.24
CA ARG A 123 5.03 -4.80 -7.56
C ARG A 123 5.17 -3.69 -6.53
N MET A 124 6.22 -3.77 -5.71
CA MET A 124 6.44 -2.85 -4.58
C MET A 124 7.87 -2.95 -4.07
N PHE A 125 8.28 -2.02 -3.23
CA PHE A 125 9.56 -2.10 -2.55
C PHE A 125 9.51 -3.17 -1.45
N LEU A 126 10.48 -4.08 -1.48
CA LEU A 126 10.60 -5.22 -0.55
C LEU A 126 12.00 -5.23 0.07
N PRO A 127 12.16 -5.81 1.27
CA PRO A 127 13.46 -5.88 1.91
C PRO A 127 14.43 -6.78 1.14
N ASN A 128 15.71 -6.45 1.20
CA ASN A 128 16.82 -7.25 0.66
C ASN A 128 16.70 -7.57 -0.85
N VAL A 129 16.09 -6.67 -1.62
CA VAL A 129 15.89 -6.82 -3.06
C VAL A 129 15.99 -5.46 -3.77
N GLY A 130 16.23 -5.45 -5.08
CA GLY A 130 16.27 -4.22 -5.88
C GLY A 130 14.92 -3.49 -5.93
N PRO A 131 14.89 -2.22 -6.37
CA PRO A 131 13.67 -1.39 -6.39
C PRO A 131 12.59 -1.91 -7.35
N ALA A 132 12.95 -2.80 -8.28
CA ALA A 132 12.04 -3.39 -9.26
C ALA A 132 11.54 -4.79 -8.81
N ALA A 133 11.18 -4.92 -7.54
CA ALA A 133 10.72 -6.19 -6.99
C ALA A 133 9.32 -6.59 -7.48
N ILE A 134 9.15 -7.88 -7.71
CA ILE A 134 7.87 -8.52 -8.02
C ILE A 134 7.68 -9.64 -7.00
N ALA A 135 6.84 -9.42 -6.00
CA ALA A 135 6.40 -10.47 -5.10
C ALA A 135 5.28 -11.28 -5.75
N VAL A 136 5.35 -12.59 -5.57
CA VAL A 136 4.38 -13.54 -6.09
C VAL A 136 4.02 -14.52 -4.99
N ALA A 137 2.72 -14.61 -4.70
CA ALA A 137 2.18 -15.69 -3.90
C ALA A 137 1.90 -16.88 -4.80
N LEU A 138 2.34 -18.07 -4.41
CA LEU A 138 2.00 -19.33 -5.08
C LEU A 138 0.74 -19.94 -4.45
N PRO A 139 0.07 -20.90 -5.11
CA PRO A 139 -0.99 -21.66 -4.47
C PRO A 139 -0.46 -22.35 -3.20
N GLY A 140 -1.11 -22.12 -2.06
CA GLY A 140 -0.67 -22.62 -0.76
C GLY A 140 -0.09 -21.52 0.13
N ASP A 141 1.04 -21.78 0.78
CA ASP A 141 1.68 -20.88 1.75
C ASP A 141 3.08 -20.42 1.31
N LEU A 142 3.52 -20.78 0.10
CA LEU A 142 4.81 -20.37 -0.44
C LEU A 142 4.68 -19.09 -1.25
N ASN A 143 5.65 -18.20 -1.05
CA ASN A 143 5.73 -16.93 -1.72
C ASN A 143 7.18 -16.69 -2.13
N TYR A 144 7.39 -15.90 -3.18
CA TYR A 144 8.72 -15.51 -3.61
C TYR A 144 8.80 -14.08 -4.11
N THR A 145 10.02 -13.56 -4.15
CA THR A 145 10.34 -12.29 -4.78
C THR A 145 11.26 -12.52 -5.96
N PHE A 146 10.82 -12.10 -7.14
CA PHE A 146 11.65 -11.95 -8.34
C PHE A 146 12.12 -10.50 -8.43
N ASP A 147 13.41 -10.31 -8.69
CA ASP A 147 13.99 -8.98 -8.91
C ASP A 147 14.11 -8.74 -10.41
N ALA A 148 13.33 -7.80 -10.93
CA ALA A 148 13.39 -7.45 -12.34
C ALA A 148 14.65 -6.64 -12.70
N GLY A 149 15.36 -6.05 -11.73
CA GLY A 149 16.64 -5.39 -11.95
C GLY A 149 17.77 -6.39 -12.20
N ASP A 150 17.81 -7.47 -11.40
CA ASP A 150 18.80 -8.54 -11.55
C ASP A 150 18.31 -9.71 -12.43
N CYS A 151 17.03 -9.71 -12.83
CA CYS A 151 16.34 -10.79 -13.55
C CYS A 151 16.52 -12.17 -12.90
N ARG A 152 16.27 -12.26 -11.59
CA ARG A 152 16.40 -13.53 -10.85
C ARG A 152 15.51 -13.61 -9.61
N LEU A 153 15.26 -14.84 -9.17
CA LEU A 153 14.69 -15.16 -7.86
C LEU A 153 15.63 -14.67 -6.74
N ARG A 154 15.07 -14.02 -5.71
CA ARG A 154 15.85 -13.40 -4.62
C ARG A 154 15.45 -13.84 -3.22
N THR A 155 14.17 -14.01 -2.95
CA THR A 155 13.69 -14.39 -1.61
C THR A 155 12.55 -15.38 -1.76
N VAL A 156 12.50 -16.38 -0.87
CA VAL A 156 11.38 -17.32 -0.73
C VAL A 156 10.98 -17.35 0.73
N TRP A 157 9.69 -17.23 1.02
CA TRP A 157 9.17 -17.32 2.38
C TRP A 157 7.90 -18.15 2.44
N ARG A 158 7.61 -18.67 3.63
CA ARG A 158 6.39 -19.41 3.94
C ARG A 158 5.53 -18.65 4.94
N GLY A 159 4.25 -18.50 4.62
CA GLY A 159 3.26 -17.79 5.42
C GLY A 159 2.31 -16.98 4.56
N ASP A 160 1.76 -15.93 5.16
CA ASP A 160 0.90 -14.96 4.46
C ASP A 160 1.72 -14.17 3.43
N PHE A 161 1.02 -13.50 2.51
CA PHE A 161 1.70 -12.87 1.39
C PHE A 161 2.50 -11.63 1.81
N LEU A 162 1.84 -10.48 1.98
CA LEU A 162 2.50 -9.20 2.28
C LEU A 162 1.61 -8.34 3.19
N ASP A 163 2.25 -7.60 4.08
CA ASP A 163 1.67 -6.40 4.68
C ASP A 163 2.17 -5.17 3.92
N CYS A 164 1.26 -4.59 3.13
CA CYS A 164 1.55 -3.44 2.28
C CYS A 164 1.20 -2.10 2.94
N TRP A 165 0.74 -2.09 4.21
CA TRP A 165 0.16 -0.89 4.82
C TRP A 165 1.14 0.26 4.94
N ALA A 166 2.36 -0.01 5.40
CA ALA A 166 3.41 1.00 5.48
C ALA A 166 3.72 1.60 4.10
N TYR A 167 3.76 0.77 3.06
CA TYR A 167 3.96 1.19 1.67
C TYR A 167 2.82 2.12 1.20
N TYR A 168 1.56 1.71 1.38
CA TYR A 168 0.39 2.51 0.98
C TYR A 168 0.30 3.84 1.74
N LYS A 169 0.43 3.79 3.08
CA LYS A 169 0.36 4.99 3.93
C LYS A 169 1.44 6.01 3.61
N SER A 170 2.60 5.56 3.12
CA SER A 170 3.74 6.43 2.79
C SER A 170 3.76 6.92 1.35
N ASN A 171 2.72 6.63 0.55
CA ASN A 171 2.70 6.89 -0.89
C ASN A 171 3.90 6.26 -1.62
N GLY A 172 4.22 5.01 -1.27
CA GLY A 172 5.29 4.23 -1.91
C GLY A 172 6.71 4.57 -1.46
N LYS A 173 6.90 5.29 -0.35
CA LYS A 173 8.24 5.61 0.18
C LYS A 173 8.80 4.55 1.13
N ALA A 174 7.91 3.81 1.80
CA ALA A 174 8.29 2.73 2.70
C ALA A 174 8.39 1.40 1.93
N VAL A 175 8.82 0.36 2.65
CA VAL A 175 8.96 -1.01 2.16
C VAL A 175 7.79 -1.84 2.69
N ALA A 176 7.22 -2.71 1.85
CA ALA A 176 6.22 -3.69 2.27
C ALA A 176 6.87 -4.87 2.98
N THR A 177 6.14 -5.54 3.87
CA THR A 177 6.69 -6.58 4.74
C THR A 177 6.24 -7.97 4.32
N PRO A 178 7.16 -8.89 3.97
CA PRO A 178 6.87 -10.32 3.84
C PRO A 178 6.33 -10.88 5.15
N LEU A 179 5.21 -11.60 5.08
CA LEU A 179 4.56 -12.14 6.26
C LEU A 179 4.89 -13.62 6.43
N GLY A 180 5.85 -13.93 7.28
CA GLY A 180 6.16 -15.32 7.64
C GLY A 180 7.65 -15.56 7.76
N MET A 181 8.06 -16.80 7.54
CA MET A 181 9.44 -17.24 7.70
C MET A 181 10.16 -17.28 6.36
N THR A 182 11.22 -16.50 6.23
CA THR A 182 12.15 -16.61 5.10
C THR A 182 12.79 -17.99 5.10
N LEU A 183 12.61 -18.74 4.01
CA LEU A 183 13.15 -20.09 3.84
C LEU A 183 14.47 -20.08 3.06
N TRP A 184 14.63 -19.10 2.16
CA TRP A 184 15.79 -18.99 1.30
C TRP A 184 15.93 -17.55 0.79
N GLN A 185 17.17 -17.09 0.61
CA GLN A 185 17.47 -15.75 0.10
C GLN A 185 18.83 -15.72 -0.60
N LEU A 186 18.92 -14.99 -1.71
CA LEU A 186 20.18 -14.64 -2.38
C LEU A 186 20.54 -13.15 -2.18
N PRO A 187 21.82 -12.84 -1.95
CA PRO A 187 22.29 -11.46 -1.88
C PRO A 187 22.19 -10.78 -3.24
N ALA A 188 22.25 -9.44 -3.28
CA ALA A 188 22.34 -8.66 -4.51
C ALA A 188 23.60 -9.03 -5.32
N ASP A 189 23.51 -8.91 -6.65
CA ASP A 189 24.60 -9.21 -7.59
C ASP A 189 24.59 -8.13 -8.67
N GLU A 190 25.30 -7.05 -8.38
CA GLU A 190 25.42 -5.90 -9.27
C GLU A 190 26.08 -6.27 -10.61
N SER A 191 26.80 -7.40 -10.68
CA SER A 191 27.40 -7.86 -11.92
C SER A 191 26.36 -8.25 -12.97
N LEU A 192 25.15 -8.63 -12.54
CA LEU A 192 24.06 -9.00 -13.44
C LEU A 192 23.39 -7.79 -14.07
N GLN A 193 23.28 -6.66 -13.36
CA GLN A 193 22.49 -5.50 -13.80
C GLN A 193 22.94 -4.91 -15.15
N LYS A 194 24.21 -5.08 -15.51
CA LYS A 194 24.75 -4.63 -16.81
C LYS A 194 24.59 -5.67 -17.93
N ARG A 195 24.24 -6.90 -17.58
CA ARG A 195 24.16 -8.06 -18.48
C ARG A 195 22.74 -8.58 -18.67
N VAL A 196 21.78 -8.02 -17.95
CA VAL A 196 20.37 -8.41 -18.02
C VAL A 196 19.49 -7.25 -18.47
N LYS A 197 18.37 -7.59 -19.11
CA LYS A 197 17.32 -6.64 -19.47
C LYS A 197 15.96 -7.31 -19.29
N PHE A 198 15.19 -6.82 -18.34
CA PHE A 198 13.82 -7.30 -18.14
C PHE A 198 12.93 -6.86 -19.29
N LEU A 199 12.19 -7.80 -19.88
CA LEU A 199 11.27 -7.55 -20.99
C LEU A 199 9.82 -7.49 -20.53
N GLY A 200 9.49 -8.12 -19.39
CA GLY A 200 8.16 -8.13 -18.82
C GLY A 200 7.78 -9.50 -18.25
N TYR A 201 6.48 -9.73 -18.08
CA TYR A 201 5.96 -11.05 -17.77
C TYR A 201 4.54 -11.19 -18.30
N SER A 202 4.20 -12.41 -18.73
CA SER A 202 2.84 -12.82 -19.05
C SER A 202 2.23 -13.56 -17.86
N VAL A 203 0.91 -13.47 -17.69
CA VAL A 203 0.18 -14.16 -16.61
C VAL A 203 -0.77 -15.17 -17.23
N ASP A 204 -0.69 -16.42 -16.79
CA ASP A 204 -1.57 -17.48 -17.30
C ASP A 204 -2.96 -17.45 -16.65
N ALA A 205 -3.86 -18.34 -17.11
CA ALA A 205 -5.22 -18.44 -16.59
C ALA A 205 -5.30 -18.81 -15.10
N ALA A 206 -4.26 -19.42 -14.53
CA ALA A 206 -4.17 -19.71 -13.10
C ALA A 206 -3.66 -18.50 -12.29
N GLY A 207 -3.13 -17.46 -12.94
CA GLY A 207 -2.56 -16.27 -12.32
C GLY A 207 -1.05 -16.35 -12.10
N LEU A 208 -0.36 -17.38 -12.61
CA LEU A 208 1.08 -17.53 -12.44
C LEU A 208 1.84 -16.71 -13.51
N PRO A 209 2.86 -15.93 -13.11
CA PRO A 209 3.67 -15.19 -14.05
C PRO A 209 4.71 -16.09 -14.74
N THR A 210 4.96 -15.80 -16.00
CA THR A 210 6.17 -16.24 -16.73
C THR A 210 6.99 -14.99 -17.03
N PHE A 211 8.15 -14.89 -16.40
CA PHE A 211 9.06 -13.76 -16.55
C PHE A 211 9.86 -13.86 -17.83
N GLU A 212 10.01 -12.74 -18.53
CA GLU A 212 10.71 -12.66 -19.80
C GLU A 212 11.84 -11.65 -19.68
N TYR A 213 13.06 -12.07 -19.99
CA TYR A 213 14.24 -11.22 -19.88
C TYR A 213 15.36 -11.67 -20.81
N GLU A 214 16.24 -10.75 -21.16
CA GLU A 214 17.51 -11.04 -21.80
C GLU A 214 18.60 -11.15 -20.74
N ARG A 215 19.53 -12.08 -20.92
CA ARG A 215 20.75 -12.19 -20.12
C ARG A 215 21.89 -12.70 -20.98
N ASP A 216 23.02 -12.00 -20.98
CA ASP A 216 24.24 -12.39 -21.69
C ASP A 216 24.00 -12.67 -23.21
N GLY A 217 23.02 -12.00 -23.81
CA GLY A 217 22.62 -12.17 -25.21
C GLY A 217 21.66 -13.35 -25.50
N ALA A 218 21.25 -14.10 -24.47
CA ALA A 218 20.21 -15.12 -24.56
C ALA A 218 18.86 -14.59 -24.05
N GLN A 219 17.76 -15.09 -24.62
CA GLN A 219 16.40 -14.76 -24.18
C GLN A 219 15.85 -15.85 -23.29
N PHE A 220 15.39 -15.48 -22.10
CA PHE A 220 14.87 -16.38 -21.09
C PHE A 220 13.36 -16.17 -20.92
N ARG A 221 12.64 -17.28 -20.83
CA ARG A 221 11.36 -17.34 -20.14
C ARG A 221 11.49 -18.19 -18.90
N GLU A 222 11.10 -17.65 -17.75
CA GLU A 222 11.19 -18.31 -16.45
C GLU A 222 9.81 -18.36 -15.78
N LYS A 223 9.35 -19.57 -15.45
CA LYS A 223 8.15 -19.79 -14.65
C LYS A 223 8.53 -20.49 -13.35
N ILE A 224 8.07 -19.96 -12.22
CA ILE A 224 8.40 -20.49 -10.89
C ILE A 224 7.13 -21.07 -10.27
N VAL A 225 7.20 -22.32 -9.82
CA VAL A 225 6.06 -23.05 -9.23
C VAL A 225 6.48 -23.78 -7.96
N ALA A 226 5.50 -24.11 -7.11
CA ALA A 226 5.70 -24.97 -5.96
C ALA A 226 5.36 -26.43 -6.33
N GLU A 227 6.23 -27.37 -5.97
CA GLU A 227 6.01 -28.81 -6.14
C GLU A 227 6.32 -29.54 -4.83
N GLY A 228 5.29 -29.78 -4.01
CA GLY A 228 5.47 -30.36 -2.68
C GLY A 228 6.30 -29.44 -1.77
N LYS A 229 7.51 -29.88 -1.39
CA LYS A 229 8.44 -29.10 -0.54
C LYS A 229 9.54 -28.38 -1.34
N THR A 230 9.45 -28.37 -2.67
CA THR A 230 10.45 -27.72 -3.52
C THR A 230 9.84 -26.52 -4.25
N LEU A 231 10.72 -25.57 -4.57
CA LEU A 231 10.42 -24.52 -5.52
C LEU A 231 11.10 -24.87 -6.84
N VAL A 232 10.32 -25.01 -7.91
CA VAL A 232 10.80 -25.42 -9.22
C VAL A 232 10.75 -24.23 -10.16
N ARG A 233 11.92 -23.86 -10.69
CA ARG A 233 12.11 -22.81 -11.69
C ARG A 233 12.24 -23.48 -13.05
N ARG A 234 11.26 -23.30 -13.91
CA ARG A 234 11.20 -23.86 -15.27
C ARG A 234 11.65 -22.81 -16.26
N PHE A 235 12.64 -23.15 -17.07
CA PHE A 235 13.25 -22.24 -18.04
C PHE A 235 12.99 -22.72 -19.46
N GLU A 236 12.76 -21.77 -20.34
CA GLU A 236 12.84 -21.95 -21.79
C GLU A 236 13.75 -20.85 -22.34
N VAL A 237 14.88 -21.24 -22.94
CA VAL A 237 15.93 -20.29 -23.33
C VAL A 237 16.22 -20.39 -24.82
N THR A 238 16.15 -19.25 -25.49
CA THR A 238 16.60 -19.10 -26.88
C THR A 238 18.02 -18.55 -26.87
N THR A 239 18.98 -19.37 -27.30
CA THR A 239 20.41 -19.02 -27.32
C THR A 239 21.15 -19.77 -28.42
N THR A 240 22.24 -19.19 -28.91
CA THR A 240 23.22 -19.84 -29.80
C THR A 240 24.52 -20.21 -29.08
N LYS A 241 24.71 -19.76 -27.83
CA LYS A 241 25.90 -19.98 -27.01
C LYS A 241 25.54 -20.74 -25.73
N PRO A 242 26.50 -21.45 -25.12
CA PRO A 242 26.29 -22.05 -23.81
C PRO A 242 25.84 -21.01 -22.76
N VAL A 243 24.98 -21.45 -21.85
CA VAL A 243 24.43 -20.62 -20.76
C VAL A 243 24.98 -21.10 -19.44
N THR A 244 25.31 -20.18 -18.54
CA THR A 244 25.86 -20.50 -17.22
C THR A 244 25.01 -19.95 -16.07
N PHE A 245 24.93 -20.74 -15.00
CA PHE A 245 24.31 -20.35 -13.74
C PHE A 245 25.22 -20.65 -12.58
N THR A 246 25.32 -19.73 -11.63
CA THR A 246 25.85 -20.05 -10.30
C THR A 246 24.73 -20.67 -9.49
N LEU A 247 24.97 -21.87 -8.96
CA LEU A 247 24.04 -22.61 -8.12
C LEU A 247 24.47 -22.51 -6.66
N ASP A 248 23.49 -22.40 -5.76
CA ASP A 248 23.69 -22.68 -4.35
C ASP A 248 23.59 -24.18 -4.05
N ASP A 249 23.97 -24.58 -2.85
CA ASP A 249 24.00 -25.99 -2.43
C ASP A 249 22.60 -26.62 -2.32
N ALA A 250 21.55 -25.81 -2.25
CA ALA A 250 20.16 -26.27 -2.17
C ALA A 250 19.51 -26.44 -3.56
N THR A 251 20.20 -26.04 -4.64
CA THR A 251 19.66 -25.99 -6.00
C THR A 251 20.28 -27.08 -6.88
N THR A 252 19.42 -27.85 -7.53
CA THR A 252 19.82 -28.88 -8.51
C THR A 252 19.29 -28.55 -9.90
N SER A 253 19.95 -29.06 -10.95
CA SER A 253 19.56 -28.87 -12.35
C SER A 253 19.15 -30.18 -12.99
N SER A 254 18.15 -30.14 -13.88
CA SER A 254 17.72 -31.32 -14.66
C SER A 254 18.61 -31.62 -15.88
N ALA A 255 19.47 -30.68 -16.28
CA ALA A 255 20.34 -30.78 -17.46
C ALA A 255 21.65 -30.03 -17.25
N GLY A 256 22.62 -30.23 -18.14
CA GLY A 256 23.92 -29.57 -18.11
C GLY A 256 24.90 -30.20 -17.13
N ILE A 257 26.09 -29.60 -17.06
CA ILE A 257 27.20 -30.08 -16.24
C ILE A 257 27.49 -29.04 -15.16
N VAL A 258 27.52 -29.48 -13.90
CA VAL A 258 27.88 -28.65 -12.75
C VAL A 258 29.35 -28.89 -12.37
N ARG A 259 30.14 -27.83 -12.32
CA ARG A 259 31.52 -27.83 -11.80
C ARG A 259 31.75 -26.59 -10.95
N ASN A 260 32.27 -26.75 -9.73
CA ASN A 260 32.54 -25.64 -8.80
C ASN A 260 31.36 -24.67 -8.69
N ASN A 261 30.16 -25.21 -8.41
CA ASN A 261 28.89 -24.48 -8.30
C ASN A 261 28.46 -23.71 -9.56
N THR A 262 29.13 -23.93 -10.69
CA THR A 262 28.76 -23.35 -11.98
C THR A 262 28.12 -24.44 -12.84
N LEU A 263 26.82 -24.29 -13.09
CA LEU A 263 26.10 -25.04 -14.11
C LEU A 263 26.44 -24.47 -15.49
N THR A 264 26.81 -25.34 -16.42
CA THR A 264 26.95 -25.02 -17.85
C THR A 264 25.98 -25.86 -18.66
N LEU A 265 25.18 -25.19 -19.48
CA LEU A 265 24.21 -25.80 -20.40
C LEU A 265 24.64 -25.50 -21.83
N THR A 266 24.62 -26.51 -22.69
CA THR A 266 24.69 -26.31 -24.15
C THR A 266 23.44 -25.60 -24.66
N PRO A 267 23.46 -24.99 -25.86
CA PRO A 267 22.26 -24.41 -26.46
C PRO A 267 21.09 -25.39 -26.59
N ALA A 268 21.37 -26.67 -26.81
CA ALA A 268 20.36 -27.71 -26.90
C ALA A 268 19.70 -27.99 -25.54
N GLU A 269 20.49 -28.10 -24.47
CA GLU A 269 20.00 -28.29 -23.10
C GLU A 269 19.27 -27.05 -22.57
N ALA A 270 19.70 -25.85 -22.96
CA ALA A 270 19.09 -24.60 -22.52
C ALA A 270 17.67 -24.37 -23.08
N LYS A 271 17.29 -25.05 -24.17
CA LYS A 271 15.94 -24.92 -24.78
C LYS A 271 14.83 -25.15 -23.76
N SER A 272 15.00 -26.14 -22.87
CA SER A 272 14.11 -26.36 -21.74
C SER A 272 14.84 -27.12 -20.63
N PHE A 273 14.89 -26.54 -19.43
CA PHE A 273 15.45 -27.19 -18.25
C PHE A 273 14.79 -26.65 -16.99
N THR A 274 15.04 -27.30 -15.85
CA THR A 274 14.53 -26.88 -14.55
C THR A 274 15.64 -26.75 -13.54
N LEU A 275 15.54 -25.73 -12.69
CA LEU A 275 16.28 -25.66 -11.43
C LEU A 275 15.33 -25.94 -10.27
N THR A 276 15.67 -26.92 -9.45
CA THR A 276 14.88 -27.31 -8.28
C THR A 276 15.59 -26.88 -7.02
N LEU A 277 14.98 -25.94 -6.30
CA LEU A 277 15.42 -25.46 -4.99
C LEU A 277 14.73 -26.29 -3.90
N ARG A 278 15.54 -26.96 -3.07
CA ARG A 278 15.06 -27.71 -1.92
C ARG A 278 14.88 -26.77 -0.73
N LEU A 279 13.65 -26.63 -0.25
CA LEU A 279 13.34 -25.80 0.91
C LEU A 279 13.43 -26.63 2.21
N PRO A 280 13.85 -26.02 3.33
CA PRO A 280 13.88 -26.67 4.63
C PRO A 280 12.49 -27.11 5.14
#